data_AF-A0AAD4T3N3-F1
#
_entry.id   AF-A0AAD4T3N3-F1
#
_cell.length_a   1.000
_cell.length_b   1.000
_cell.length_c   1.000
_cell.angle_alpha   90.00
_cell.angle_beta   90.00
_cell.angle_gamma   90.00
#
_symmetry.space_group_name_H-M   'P 1'
#
loop_
_entity.id
_entity.type
_entity.pdbx_description
1 polymer ?
#
loop_
_entity_poly.entity_id
_entity_poly.type
_entity_poly.pdbx_seq_one_letter_code
_entity_poly.pdbx_strand_id
1 'polypeptide(L)'
;MHGRPRKPLNPGNGDEDSFQKSTQLRTLQSQLLHNHHNKIYTKEALDLCSKLLEINPEFNTAWNYRKLVVQHHLSSQTNQDFITSILDQELKIVEIALEKNCKSYGSWHHRKWILNKGLSSLDHEFSLLNKFQEADSRNFHAWDYRRFVAALKNVP
;
A
#
# COMPACT_ATOMS: atom_id res chain seq x y z
N MET A 1 1.77 -14.68 10.80
CA MET A 1 1.44 -16.11 10.59
C MET A 1 2.60 -16.91 10.00
N HIS A 2 3.61 -16.30 9.37
CA HIS A 2 4.70 -17.06 8.73
C HIS A 2 6.01 -16.96 9.51
N GLY A 3 6.67 -18.11 9.70
CA GLY A 3 8.06 -18.22 10.13
C GLY A 3 8.41 -17.56 11.47
N ARG A 4 7.43 -17.20 12.33
CA ARG A 4 7.73 -16.54 13.61
C ARG A 4 8.49 -17.53 14.51
N PRO A 5 9.74 -17.22 14.89
CA PRO A 5 10.48 -18.05 15.84
C PRO A 5 9.71 -18.10 17.17
N ARG A 6 9.58 -19.28 17.77
CA ARG A 6 9.01 -19.40 19.12
C ARG A 6 9.96 -18.73 20.10
N LYS A 7 9.51 -17.65 20.75
CA LYS A 7 10.24 -17.03 21.87
C LYS A 7 9.71 -17.61 23.19
N PRO A 8 10.57 -17.88 24.19
CA PRO A 8 10.12 -18.18 25.54
C PRO A 8 9.37 -16.97 26.10
N LEU A 9 8.32 -17.21 26.89
CA LEU A 9 7.57 -16.16 27.60
C LEU A 9 8.55 -15.42 28.54
N ASN A 10 8.84 -14.15 28.24
CA ASN A 10 9.74 -13.33 29.03
C ASN A 10 8.99 -12.04 29.43
N PRO A 11 8.62 -11.86 30.71
CA PRO A 11 7.62 -10.88 31.16
C PRO A 11 8.08 -9.41 31.20
N GLY A 12 9.30 -9.09 30.73
CA GLY A 12 9.97 -7.85 31.11
C GLY A 12 9.76 -6.63 30.21
N ASN A 13 9.86 -6.76 28.88
CA ASN A 13 9.98 -5.58 27.98
C ASN A 13 9.32 -5.72 26.60
N GLY A 14 8.95 -6.93 26.16
CA GLY A 14 8.36 -7.15 24.82
C GLY A 14 6.86 -6.83 24.73
N ASP A 15 6.19 -6.76 25.88
CA ASP A 15 4.73 -6.71 25.96
C ASP A 15 4.20 -5.27 25.84
N GLU A 16 4.92 -4.28 26.37
CA GLU A 16 4.50 -2.86 26.31
C GLU A 16 4.53 -2.31 24.87
N ASP A 17 5.63 -2.50 24.15
CA ASP A 17 5.77 -2.07 22.74
C ASP A 17 4.73 -2.75 21.83
N SER A 18 4.49 -4.05 22.05
CA SER A 18 3.47 -4.82 21.33
C SER A 18 2.07 -4.30 21.65
N PHE A 19 1.80 -4.01 22.92
CA PHE A 19 0.55 -3.45 23.38
C PHE A 19 0.29 -2.06 22.78
N GLN A 20 1.27 -1.15 22.82
CA GLN A 20 1.18 0.19 22.25
C GLN A 20 0.88 0.13 20.74
N LYS A 21 1.60 -0.71 19.98
CA LYS A 21 1.34 -0.92 18.54
C LYS A 21 -0.07 -1.45 18.29
N SER A 22 -0.53 -2.40 19.12
CA SER A 22 -1.88 -2.95 19.00
C SER A 22 -2.97 -1.88 19.26
N THR A 23 -2.75 -1.01 20.25
CA THR A 23 -3.67 0.06 20.61
C THR A 23 -3.70 1.12 19.52
N GLN A 24 -2.54 1.55 19.03
CA GLN A 24 -2.45 2.46 17.90
C GLN A 24 -3.17 1.90 16.66
N LEU A 25 -2.95 0.62 16.33
CA LEU A 25 -3.61 -0.03 15.19
C LEU A 25 -5.14 0.01 15.34
N ARG A 26 -5.66 -0.35 16.52
CA ARG A 26 -7.11 -0.30 16.81
C ARG A 26 -7.66 1.12 16.66
N THR A 27 -6.96 2.13 17.17
CA THR A 27 -7.38 3.54 17.06
C THR A 27 -7.46 3.97 15.59
N LEU A 28 -6.43 3.69 14.80
CA LEU A 28 -6.40 4.03 13.37
C LEU A 28 -7.51 3.32 12.59
N GLN A 29 -7.76 2.03 12.89
CA GLN A 29 -8.85 1.27 12.27
C GLN A 29 -10.23 1.86 12.59
N SER A 30 -10.49 2.19 13.86
CA SER A 30 -11.75 2.81 14.28
C SER A 30 -11.97 4.17 13.61
N GLN A 31 -10.95 5.02 13.55
CA GLN A 31 -11.00 6.31 12.85
C GLN A 31 -11.27 6.11 11.36
N LEU A 32 -10.62 5.13 10.72
CA LEU A 32 -10.83 4.86 9.30
C LEU A 32 -12.25 4.42 9.02
N LEU A 33 -12.80 3.52 9.83
CA LEU A 33 -14.17 3.04 9.69
C LEU A 33 -15.18 4.17 9.91
N HIS A 34 -14.94 5.06 10.88
CA HIS A 34 -15.75 6.26 11.08
C HIS A 34 -15.74 7.15 9.84
N ASN A 35 -14.55 7.45 9.30
CA ASN A 35 -14.41 8.28 8.11
C ASN A 35 -15.07 7.63 6.88
N HIS A 36 -14.92 6.30 6.74
CA HIS A 36 -15.55 5.54 5.66
C HIS A 36 -17.08 5.60 5.72
N HIS A 37 -17.67 5.34 6.88
CA HIS A 37 -19.13 5.40 7.04
C HIS A 37 -19.70 6.80 6.78
N ASN A 38 -18.95 7.85 7.15
CA ASN A 38 -19.38 9.24 6.98
C ASN A 38 -18.88 9.89 5.68
N LYS A 39 -18.23 9.13 4.78
CA LYS A 39 -17.70 9.61 3.49
C LYS A 39 -16.75 10.82 3.62
N ILE A 40 -15.87 10.80 4.62
CA ILE A 40 -14.95 11.91 4.93
C ILE A 40 -13.68 11.84 4.07
N TYR A 41 -13.72 12.40 2.87
CA TYR A 41 -12.64 12.32 1.89
C TYR A 41 -11.68 13.52 1.93
N THR A 42 -11.03 13.73 3.08
CA THR A 42 -10.07 14.82 3.27
C THR A 42 -8.63 14.35 3.07
N LYS A 43 -7.66 15.29 3.03
CA LYS A 43 -6.23 14.95 2.96
C LYS A 43 -5.78 14.16 4.19
N GLU A 44 -6.32 14.49 5.36
CA GLU A 44 -6.05 13.79 6.62
C GLU A 44 -6.54 12.33 6.56
N ALA A 45 -7.58 12.05 5.77
CA ALA A 45 -8.03 10.68 5.53
C ALA A 45 -7.01 9.87 4.71
N LEU A 46 -6.27 10.49 3.80
CA LEU A 46 -5.14 9.85 3.11
C LEU A 46 -4.01 9.57 4.11
N ASP A 47 -3.63 10.54 4.96
CA ASP A 47 -2.58 10.35 5.96
C ASP A 47 -2.92 9.24 6.96
N LEU A 48 -4.18 9.16 7.38
CA LEU A 48 -4.70 8.08 8.20
C LEU A 48 -4.52 6.72 7.53
N CYS A 49 -4.87 6.61 6.24
CA CYS A 49 -4.66 5.40 5.46
C CYS A 49 -3.17 5.05 5.35
N SER A 50 -2.30 6.03 5.08
CA SER A 50 -0.85 5.83 4.97
C SER A 50 -0.27 5.22 6.24
N LYS A 51 -0.53 5.85 7.39
CA LYS A 51 -0.08 5.35 8.72
C LYS A 51 -0.55 3.94 9.01
N LEU A 52 -1.81 3.65 8.67
CA LEU A 52 -2.40 2.33 8.90
C LEU A 52 -1.77 1.25 8.01
N LEU A 53 -1.52 1.56 6.73
CA LEU A 53 -0.95 0.64 5.76
C LEU A 53 0.56 0.42 5.95
N GLU A 54 1.29 1.40 6.48
CA GLU A 54 2.67 1.25 6.95
C GLU A 54 2.78 0.22 8.09
N ILE A 55 1.79 0.20 8.99
CA ILE A 55 1.74 -0.76 10.10
C ILE A 55 1.24 -2.13 9.61
N ASN A 56 0.17 -2.14 8.81
CA ASN A 56 -0.50 -3.35 8.35
C ASN A 56 -0.96 -3.24 6.88
N PRO A 57 -0.11 -3.61 5.91
CA PRO A 57 -0.45 -3.56 4.49
C PRO A 57 -1.53 -4.58 4.08
N GLU A 58 -1.83 -5.57 4.93
CA GLU A 58 -2.88 -6.57 4.66
C GLU A 58 -4.30 -6.06 4.97
N PHE A 59 -4.45 -4.83 5.45
CA PHE A 59 -5.76 -4.29 5.78
C PHE A 59 -6.49 -3.77 4.54
N ASN A 60 -7.17 -4.67 3.82
CA ASN A 60 -7.86 -4.38 2.55
C ASN A 60 -8.88 -3.23 2.63
N THR A 61 -9.56 -3.05 3.76
CA THR A 61 -10.50 -1.94 3.94
C THR A 61 -9.79 -0.58 3.82
N ALA A 62 -8.54 -0.45 4.28
CA ALA A 62 -7.79 0.79 4.09
C ALA A 62 -7.44 1.03 2.63
N TRP A 63 -6.99 0.02 1.88
CA TRP A 63 -6.75 0.17 0.44
C TRP A 63 -8.01 0.57 -0.31
N ASN A 64 -9.14 -0.06 0.00
CA ASN A 64 -10.43 0.26 -0.62
C ASN A 64 -10.87 1.69 -0.29
N TYR A 65 -10.80 2.08 0.98
CA TYR A 65 -11.14 3.43 1.41
C TYR A 65 -10.22 4.47 0.78
N ARG A 66 -8.90 4.22 0.77
CA ARG A 66 -7.92 5.11 0.15
C ARG A 66 -8.21 5.35 -1.32
N LYS A 67 -8.56 4.32 -2.10
CA LYS A 67 -8.99 4.48 -3.51
C LYS A 67 -10.15 5.46 -3.65
N LEU A 68 -11.16 5.37 -2.78
CA LEU A 68 -12.31 6.29 -2.80
C LEU A 68 -11.86 7.74 -2.53
N VAL A 69 -11.00 7.95 -1.53
CA VAL A 69 -10.48 9.27 -1.18
C VAL A 69 -9.65 9.85 -2.34
N VAL A 70 -8.74 9.06 -2.92
CA VAL A 70 -7.94 9.47 -4.09
C VAL A 70 -8.85 9.81 -5.27
N GLN A 71 -9.83 8.96 -5.58
CA GLN A 71 -10.79 9.23 -6.67
C GLN A 71 -11.56 10.51 -6.45
N HIS A 72 -11.97 10.80 -5.22
CA HIS A 72 -12.63 12.05 -4.88
C HIS A 72 -11.73 13.26 -5.17
N HIS A 73 -10.46 13.22 -4.76
CA HIS A 73 -9.49 14.30 -5.03
C HIS A 73 -9.16 14.45 -6.52
N LEU A 74 -9.22 13.37 -7.30
CA LEU A 74 -8.98 13.41 -8.75
C LEU A 74 -10.21 13.87 -9.55
N SER A 75 -11.42 13.60 -9.08
CA SER A 75 -12.66 13.85 -9.85
C SER A 75 -12.90 15.32 -10.21
N SER A 76 -12.37 16.25 -9.43
CA SER A 76 -12.54 17.70 -9.62
C SER A 76 -11.28 18.38 -10.17
N GLN A 77 -10.22 17.63 -10.46
CA GLN A 77 -8.95 18.19 -10.91
C GLN A 77 -8.77 18.05 -12.42
N THR A 78 -8.37 19.15 -13.06
CA THR A 78 -7.96 19.18 -14.48
C THR A 78 -6.47 19.42 -14.67
N ASN A 79 -5.78 19.91 -13.63
CA ASN A 79 -4.34 20.13 -13.64
C ASN A 79 -3.58 18.78 -13.63
N GLN A 80 -2.88 18.51 -14.72
CA GLN A 80 -2.12 17.27 -14.92
C GLN A 80 -0.94 17.12 -13.94
N ASP A 81 -0.28 18.20 -13.56
CA ASP A 81 0.83 18.16 -12.60
C ASP A 81 0.32 17.77 -11.21
N PHE A 82 -0.87 18.27 -10.83
CA PHE A 82 -1.49 17.90 -9.56
C PHE A 82 -1.93 16.43 -9.56
N ILE A 83 -2.53 15.95 -10.64
CA ILE A 83 -2.92 14.55 -10.80
C ILE A 83 -1.69 13.65 -10.70
N THR A 84 -0.62 13.99 -11.42
CA THR A 84 0.66 13.27 -11.41
C THR A 84 1.26 13.25 -10.00
N SER A 85 1.28 14.38 -9.31
CA SER A 85 1.78 14.48 -7.94
C SER A 85 1.03 13.57 -6.96
N ILE A 86 -0.31 13.48 -7.06
CA ILE A 86 -1.10 12.55 -6.24
C ILE A 86 -0.73 11.11 -6.55
N LEU A 87 -0.64 10.73 -7.82
CA LEU A 87 -0.37 9.34 -8.18
C LEU A 87 1.07 8.93 -7.85
N ASP A 88 2.04 9.84 -7.96
CA ASP A 88 3.41 9.62 -7.50
C ASP A 88 3.47 9.38 -5.98
N GLN A 89 2.67 10.12 -5.20
CA GLN A 89 2.53 9.87 -3.77
C GLN A 89 1.91 8.49 -3.50
N GLU A 90 0.90 8.08 -4.28
CA GLU A 90 0.32 6.75 -4.16
C GLU A 90 1.34 5.64 -4.47
N LEU A 91 2.18 5.80 -5.50
CA LEU A 91 3.24 4.84 -5.82
C LEU A 91 4.26 4.69 -4.69
N LYS A 92 4.60 5.79 -3.99
CA LYS A 92 5.48 5.78 -2.82
C LYS A 92 4.86 5.02 -1.65
N ILE A 93 3.58 5.26 -1.34
CA ILE A 93 2.88 4.54 -0.25
C ILE A 93 2.84 3.03 -0.52
N VAL A 94 2.62 2.64 -1.78
CA VAL A 94 2.66 1.22 -2.16
C VAL A 94 4.06 0.64 -1.98
N GLU A 95 5.10 1.36 -2.37
CA GLU A 95 6.50 0.89 -2.22
C GLU A 95 6.83 0.66 -0.74
N ILE A 96 6.51 1.60 0.15
CA ILE A 96 6.68 1.45 1.60
C ILE A 96 5.91 0.22 2.13
N ALA A 97 4.68 0.02 1.67
CA ALA A 97 3.88 -1.14 2.05
C ALA A 97 4.48 -2.47 1.56
N LEU A 98 5.09 -2.49 0.37
CA LEU A 98 5.77 -3.66 -0.20
C LEU A 98 7.11 -3.94 0.47
N GLU A 99 7.85 -2.92 0.91
CA GLU A 99 9.04 -3.10 1.75
C GLU A 99 8.66 -3.74 3.09
N LYS A 100 7.49 -3.39 3.64
CA LYS A 100 6.96 -4.02 4.85
C LYS A 100 6.53 -5.46 4.62
N ASN A 101 5.81 -5.72 3.53
CA ASN A 101 5.38 -7.05 3.11
C ASN A 101 5.32 -7.16 1.59
N CYS A 102 6.38 -7.72 0.99
CA CYS A 102 6.50 -7.86 -0.46
C CYS A 102 5.50 -8.87 -1.07
N LYS A 103 4.72 -9.55 -0.22
CA LYS A 103 3.68 -10.53 -0.58
C LYS A 103 2.27 -9.98 -0.33
N SER A 104 2.14 -8.67 -0.11
CA SER A 104 0.85 -8.04 0.13
C SER A 104 -0.01 -7.96 -1.13
N TYR A 105 -1.12 -8.71 -1.15
CA TYR A 105 -2.10 -8.62 -2.24
C TYR A 105 -2.66 -7.21 -2.40
N GLY A 106 -2.96 -6.54 -1.28
CA GLY A 106 -3.52 -5.19 -1.27
C GLY A 106 -2.59 -4.19 -1.95
N SER A 107 -1.30 -4.21 -1.59
CA SER A 107 -0.29 -3.32 -2.17
C SER A 107 -0.11 -3.55 -3.67
N TRP A 108 0.07 -4.79 -4.12
CA TRP A 108 0.23 -5.09 -5.55
C TRP A 108 -1.02 -4.73 -6.36
N HIS A 109 -2.20 -4.99 -5.82
CA HIS A 109 -3.46 -4.65 -6.47
C HIS A 109 -3.66 -3.12 -6.55
N HIS A 110 -3.32 -2.38 -5.50
CA HIS A 110 -3.36 -0.92 -5.52
C HIS A 110 -2.37 -0.34 -6.53
N ARG A 111 -1.17 -0.92 -6.66
CA ARG A 111 -0.20 -0.51 -7.70
C ARG A 111 -0.77 -0.67 -9.11
N LYS A 112 -1.34 -1.83 -9.43
CA LYS A 112 -2.01 -2.07 -10.73
C LYS A 112 -3.11 -1.05 -10.98
N TRP A 113 -3.88 -0.71 -9.95
CA TRP A 113 -4.94 0.29 -10.04
C TRP A 113 -4.40 1.69 -10.38
N ILE A 114 -3.27 2.11 -9.78
CA ILE A 114 -2.59 3.38 -10.12
C ILE A 114 -2.12 3.36 -11.58
N LEU A 115 -1.45 2.29 -12.02
CA LEU A 115 -0.95 2.18 -13.39
C LEU A 115 -2.06 2.29 -14.44
N ASN A 116 -3.24 1.71 -14.17
CA ASN A 116 -4.41 1.83 -15.04
C ASN A 116 -4.97 3.26 -15.15
N LYS A 117 -4.51 4.21 -14.31
CA LYS A 117 -4.83 5.64 -14.45
C LYS A 117 -3.90 6.36 -15.43
N GLY A 118 -2.94 5.65 -16.03
CA GLY A 118 -2.08 6.16 -17.11
C GLY A 118 -0.82 6.88 -16.63
N LEU A 119 -0.44 6.74 -15.35
CA LEU A 119 0.65 7.49 -14.75
C LEU A 119 1.58 6.59 -13.95
N SER A 120 2.66 6.16 -14.62
CA SER A 120 3.96 5.73 -14.06
C SER A 120 4.92 5.50 -15.22
N SER A 121 6.21 5.76 -15.02
CA SER A 121 7.23 5.31 -15.97
C SER A 121 7.34 3.78 -15.90
N LEU A 122 7.06 3.10 -17.00
CA LEU A 122 7.19 1.63 -17.07
C LEU A 122 8.62 1.17 -16.75
N ASP A 123 9.64 1.99 -17.00
CA ASP A 123 11.02 1.69 -16.66
C ASP A 123 11.29 1.72 -15.15
N HIS A 124 10.58 2.60 -14.42
CA HIS A 124 10.60 2.59 -12.96
C HIS A 124 9.99 1.29 -12.41
N GLU A 125 8.90 0.81 -13.02
CA GLU A 125 8.25 -0.45 -12.63
C GLU A 125 9.15 -1.67 -12.82
N PHE A 126 9.88 -1.75 -13.94
CA PHE A 126 10.87 -2.81 -14.13
C PHE A 126 12.03 -2.74 -13.14
N SER A 127 12.49 -1.53 -12.79
CA SER A 127 13.54 -1.33 -11.80
C SER A 127 13.09 -1.81 -10.41
N LEU A 128 11.85 -1.49 -10.01
CA LEU A 128 11.24 -1.96 -8.76
C LEU A 128 11.11 -3.50 -8.75
N LEU A 129 10.62 -4.07 -9.86
CA LEU A 129 10.46 -5.51 -10.01
C LEU A 129 11.78 -6.26 -9.86
N ASN A 130 12.86 -5.77 -10.48
CA ASN A 130 14.18 -6.38 -10.35
C ASN A 130 14.62 -6.44 -8.88
N LYS A 131 14.45 -5.36 -8.10
CA LYS A 131 14.76 -5.35 -6.66
C LYS A 131 14.01 -6.45 -5.89
N PHE A 132 12.70 -6.60 -6.11
CA PHE A 132 11.91 -7.62 -5.40
C PHE A 132 12.24 -9.04 -5.84
N GLN A 133 12.57 -9.26 -7.12
CA GLN A 133 12.93 -10.56 -7.66
C GLN A 133 14.36 -10.98 -7.29
N GLU A 134 15.28 -10.04 -7.16
CA GLU A 134 16.62 -10.28 -6.61
C GLU A 134 16.54 -10.67 -5.12
N ALA A 135 15.64 -10.02 -4.36
CA ALA A 135 15.43 -10.35 -2.95
C ALA A 135 14.70 -11.68 -2.73
N ASP A 136 13.70 -12.01 -3.55
CA ASP A 136 13.01 -13.30 -3.54
C ASP A 136 12.60 -13.68 -4.97
N SER A 137 13.42 -14.50 -5.62
CA SER A 137 13.20 -14.95 -7.00
C SER A 137 11.93 -15.80 -7.18
N ARG A 138 11.34 -16.26 -6.07
CA ARG A 138 10.09 -17.03 -6.04
C ARG A 138 8.88 -16.19 -5.62
N ASN A 139 9.03 -14.87 -5.49
CA ASN A 139 7.90 -13.98 -5.22
C ASN A 139 6.94 -13.96 -6.42
N PHE A 140 5.92 -14.83 -6.39
CA PHE A 140 4.95 -14.95 -7.47
C PHE A 140 4.14 -13.66 -7.67
N HIS A 141 3.93 -12.85 -6.63
CA HIS A 141 3.24 -11.56 -6.77
C HIS A 141 4.02 -10.60 -7.64
N ALA A 142 5.35 -10.54 -7.45
CA ALA A 142 6.23 -9.75 -8.31
C ALA A 142 6.23 -10.29 -9.75
N TRP A 143 6.27 -11.61 -9.93
CA TRP A 143 6.14 -12.21 -11.28
C TRP A 143 4.81 -11.90 -11.96
N ASP A 144 3.70 -11.98 -11.22
CA ASP A 144 2.36 -11.66 -11.70
C ASP A 144 2.23 -10.18 -12.05
N TYR A 145 2.85 -9.30 -11.26
CA TYR A 145 2.94 -7.88 -11.56
C TYR A 145 3.81 -7.62 -12.80
N ARG A 146 4.93 -8.32 -12.94
CA ARG A 146 5.81 -8.21 -14.12
C ARG A 146 5.08 -8.56 -15.42
N ARG A 147 4.29 -9.63 -15.44
CA ARG A 147 3.47 -9.99 -16.61
C ARG A 147 2.44 -8.90 -16.95
N PHE A 148 1.83 -8.30 -15.93
CA PHE A 148 0.93 -7.16 -16.11
C PHE A 148 1.65 -5.94 -16.73
N VAL A 149 2.81 -5.56 -16.21
CA VAL A 149 3.60 -4.41 -16.72
C VAL A 149 4.11 -4.68 -18.15
N ALA A 150 4.56 -5.92 -18.44
CA ALA A 150 4.99 -6.32 -19.78
C ALA A 150 3.86 -6.19 -20.81
N ALA A 151 2.65 -6.64 -20.46
CA ALA A 151 1.48 -6.49 -21.30
C ALA A 151 1.13 -5.02 -21.60
N LEU A 152 1.30 -4.11 -20.62
CA LEU A 152 1.12 -2.67 -20.84
C LEU A 152 2.17 -2.06 -21.78
N LYS A 153 3.41 -2.56 -21.77
CA LYS A 153 4.50 -2.08 -22.63
C LYS A 153 4.42 -2.66 -24.06
N ASN A 154 3.46 -3.54 -24.35
CA ASN A 154 3.44 -4.38 -25.57
C ASN A 154 4.76 -5.13 -25.78
N VAL A 155 5.44 -5.52 -24.69
CA VAL A 155 6.63 -6.35 -24.77
C VAL A 155 6.15 -7.81 -24.75
N PRO A 156 6.52 -8.63 -25.75
CA PRO A 156 6.08 -10.03 -25.85
C PRO A 156 6.49 -10.88 -24.66
#